data_AF-A0A256WHD6-F1
#
_entry.id   AF-A0A256WHD6-F1
#
_cell.length_a   1.000
_cell.length_b   1.000
_cell.length_c   1.000
_cell.angle_alpha   90.00
_cell.angle_beta   90.00
_cell.angle_gamma   90.00
#
_symmetry.space_group_name_H-M   'P 1'
#
loop_
_entity.id
_entity.type
_entity.pdbx_description
1 polymer ?
#
loop_
_entity_poly.entity_id
_entity_poly.type
_entity_poly.pdbx_seq_one_letter_code
_entity_poly.pdbx_strand_id
1 'polypeptide(L)'
;MFIVFFKVKVKVGDEYKHPDDFDHYIQYVQLWNGENMLAQATFSAGAQGNAASNLEVDFYIVPKKGMKLIAQAYCTKHGLWQSEEVEVAV
;
A
#
# COMPACT_ATOMS: atom_id res chain seq x y z
N MET A 1 12.09 17.68 20.54
CA MET A 1 12.43 16.73 19.47
C MET A 1 11.35 16.85 18.41
N PHE A 2 11.66 17.40 17.23
CA PHE A 2 10.69 17.50 16.13
C PHE A 2 10.80 16.22 15.29
N ILE A 3 9.69 15.48 15.18
CA ILE A 3 9.59 14.34 14.28
C ILE A 3 9.03 14.87 12.96
N VAL A 4 9.79 14.75 11.88
CA VAL A 4 9.31 15.07 10.53
C VAL A 4 8.78 13.80 9.90
N PHE A 5 7.47 13.77 9.65
CA PHE A 5 6.82 12.66 8.97
C PHE A 5 6.85 12.88 7.46
N PHE A 6 7.27 11.83 6.74
CA PHE A 6 7.17 11.72 5.29
C PHE A 6 5.94 10.89 4.93
N LYS A 7 5.06 11.45 4.10
CA LYS A 7 3.83 10.79 3.66
C LYS A 7 4.10 9.99 2.39
N VAL A 8 3.75 8.71 2.41
CA VAL A 8 3.76 7.81 1.26
C VAL A 8 2.33 7.40 0.96
N LYS A 9 1.79 7.87 -0.16
CA LYS A 9 0.47 7.46 -0.65
C LYS A 9 0.63 6.27 -1.58
N VAL A 10 -0.07 5.17 -1.29
CA VAL A 10 -0.19 4.01 -2.16
C VAL A 10 -1.61 3.96 -2.69
N LYS A 11 -1.77 3.73 -4.00
CA LYS A 11 -3.06 3.53 -4.67
C LYS A 11 -3.02 2.21 -5.43
N VAL A 12 -4.02 1.35 -5.21
CA VAL A 12 -4.23 0.11 -5.95
C VAL A 12 -5.42 0.32 -6.90
N GLY A 13 -5.23 -0.06 -8.17
CA GLY A 13 -6.19 0.21 -9.24
C GLY A 13 -5.94 1.56 -9.92
N ASP A 14 -4.82 1.67 -10.66
CA ASP A 14 -4.51 2.92 -11.36
C ASP A 14 -5.29 3.06 -12.67
N GLU A 15 -5.27 2.01 -13.51
CA GLU A 15 -6.01 1.98 -14.78
C GLU A 15 -7.51 1.67 -14.58
N TYR A 16 -7.82 0.73 -13.69
CA TYR A 16 -9.17 0.26 -13.42
C TYR A 16 -9.40 0.11 -11.93
N LYS A 17 -10.63 0.39 -11.51
CA LYS A 17 -11.09 0.13 -10.15
C LYS A 17 -11.02 -1.36 -9.85
N HIS A 18 -10.46 -1.70 -8.70
CA HIS A 18 -10.42 -3.09 -8.24
C HIS A 18 -11.76 -3.42 -7.54
N PRO A 19 -12.31 -4.64 -7.74
CA PRO A 19 -13.47 -5.11 -6.98
C PRO A 19 -13.23 -5.11 -5.47
N ASP A 20 -14.31 -4.94 -4.72
CA ASP A 20 -14.34 -5.12 -3.28
C ASP A 20 -15.65 -5.83 -2.94
N ASP A 21 -15.63 -7.16 -3.04
CA ASP A 21 -16.77 -8.02 -2.72
C ASP A 21 -16.34 -9.17 -1.79
N PHE A 22 -17.24 -10.14 -1.55
CA PHE A 22 -17.03 -11.17 -0.52
C PHE A 22 -15.81 -12.08 -0.79
N ASP A 23 -15.46 -12.34 -2.04
CA ASP A 23 -14.37 -13.24 -2.41
C ASP A 23 -13.28 -12.59 -3.27
N HIS A 24 -13.50 -11.36 -3.75
CA HIS A 24 -12.58 -10.62 -4.58
C HIS A 24 -12.37 -9.19 -4.05
N TYR A 25 -11.29 -9.01 -3.29
CA TYR A 25 -10.89 -7.72 -2.74
C TYR A 25 -9.37 -7.67 -2.51
N ILE A 26 -8.86 -6.46 -2.25
CA ILE A 26 -7.48 -6.27 -1.79
C ILE A 26 -7.45 -6.48 -0.29
N GLN A 27 -6.80 -7.56 0.18
CA GLN A 27 -6.76 -7.90 1.61
C GLN A 27 -5.71 -7.09 2.37
N TYR A 28 -4.59 -6.76 1.74
CA TYR A 28 -3.60 -5.89 2.38
C TYR A 28 -2.78 -5.08 1.39
N VAL A 29 -2.26 -3.97 1.91
CA VAL A 29 -1.18 -3.19 1.30
C VAL A 29 -0.05 -3.06 2.32
N GLN A 30 1.17 -3.33 1.87
CA GLN A 30 2.41 -3.21 2.64
C GLN A 30 3.31 -2.13 2.04
N LEU A 31 4.06 -1.46 2.91
CA LEU A 31 5.14 -0.56 2.52
C LEU A 31 6.48 -1.14 3.00
N TRP A 32 7.44 -1.23 2.10
CA TRP A 32 8.78 -1.77 2.33
C TRP A 32 9.83 -0.70 2.04
N ASN A 33 11.01 -0.83 2.67
CA ASN A 33 12.16 0.05 2.43
C ASN A 33 13.33 -0.64 1.69
N GLY A 34 13.04 -1.76 1.01
CA GLY A 34 14.00 -2.62 0.32
C GLY A 34 14.60 -3.72 1.21
N GLU A 35 14.64 -3.52 2.53
CA GLU A 35 15.18 -4.49 3.50
C GLU A 35 14.10 -5.03 4.44
N ASN A 36 13.24 -4.15 4.94
CA ASN A 36 12.25 -4.43 5.99
C ASN A 36 10.87 -3.94 5.58
N MET A 37 9.84 -4.65 6.06
CA MET A 37 8.47 -4.16 6.02
C MET A 37 8.33 -3.04 7.06
N LEU A 38 7.91 -1.86 6.62
CA LEU A 38 7.71 -0.70 7.49
C LEU A 38 6.32 -0.69 8.10
N ALA A 39 5.30 -1.03 7.30
CA ALA A 39 3.91 -0.97 7.71
C ALA A 39 3.03 -1.85 6.82
N GLN A 40 1.86 -2.23 7.35
CA GLN A 40 0.80 -2.91 6.61
C GLN A 40 -0.56 -2.32 7.01
N ALA A 41 -1.44 -2.12 6.03
CA ALA A 41 -2.87 -1.94 6.22
C ALA A 41 -3.59 -3.21 5.75
N THR A 42 -4.46 -3.78 6.59
CA THR A 42 -5.27 -4.96 6.27
C THR A 42 -6.73 -4.54 6.18
N PHE A 43 -7.44 -5.12 5.21
CA PHE A 43 -8.83 -4.85 4.91
C PHE A 43 -9.62 -6.15 5.00
N SER A 44 -10.85 -6.06 5.49
CA SER A 44 -11.84 -7.13 5.34
C SER A 44 -12.59 -6.95 4.02
N ALA A 45 -13.19 -8.02 3.50
CA ALA A 45 -14.08 -7.96 2.35
C ALA A 45 -15.14 -6.87 2.54
N GLY A 46 -15.33 -6.01 1.54
CA GLY A 46 -16.34 -4.96 1.57
C GLY A 46 -15.94 -3.68 2.30
N ALA A 47 -14.71 -3.60 2.82
CA ALA A 47 -14.24 -2.44 3.59
C ALA A 47 -14.19 -1.14 2.77
N GLN A 48 -14.19 -1.22 1.44
CA GLN A 48 -14.27 -0.10 0.51
C GLN A 48 -15.70 0.17 0.01
N GLY A 49 -16.71 -0.39 0.69
CA GLY A 49 -18.12 -0.11 0.45
C GLY A 49 -18.83 -1.11 -0.46
N ASN A 50 -18.33 -2.35 -0.58
CA ASN A 50 -18.92 -3.41 -1.40
C ASN A 50 -19.07 -3.03 -2.89
N ALA A 51 -18.13 -2.24 -3.41
CA ALA A 51 -18.16 -1.74 -4.77
C ALA A 51 -16.74 -1.55 -5.31
N ALA A 52 -16.60 -1.64 -6.63
CA ALA A 52 -15.31 -1.40 -7.28
C ALA A 52 -14.80 0.01 -6.95
N SER A 53 -13.56 0.09 -6.47
CA SER A 53 -12.93 1.33 -6.02
C SER A 53 -11.42 1.30 -6.26
N ASN A 54 -10.77 2.46 -6.07
CA ASN A 54 -9.32 2.52 -5.99
C ASN A 54 -8.98 2.52 -4.51
N LEU A 55 -8.34 1.47 -4.03
CA LEU A 55 -7.93 1.39 -2.64
C LEU A 55 -6.74 2.32 -2.44
N GLU A 56 -6.85 3.27 -1.51
CA GLU A 56 -5.78 4.20 -1.16
C GLU A 56 -5.36 4.02 0.31
N VAL A 57 -4.05 4.09 0.55
CA VAL A 57 -3.46 4.06 1.89
C VAL A 57 -2.41 5.16 1.98
N ASP A 58 -2.51 5.98 3.03
CA ASP A 58 -1.49 6.95 3.38
C ASP A 58 -0.65 6.42 4.55
N PHE A 59 0.61 6.08 4.29
CA PHE A 59 1.58 5.73 5.33
C PHE A 59 2.38 6.98 5.72
N TYR A 60 2.58 7.18 7.01
CA TYR A 60 3.44 8.25 7.54
C TYR A 60 4.66 7.62 8.20
N ILE A 61 5.82 7.80 7.60
CA ILE A 61 7.08 7.21 8.06
C ILE A 61 8.09 8.31 8.42
N VAL A 62 9.11 7.96 9.20
CA VAL A 62 10.21 8.86 9.53
C VAL A 62 11.48 8.28 8.93
N PRO A 63 11.96 8.82 7.79
CA PRO A 63 13.14 8.27 7.15
C PRO A 63 14.41 8.65 7.93
N LYS A 64 15.28 7.66 8.20
CA LYS A 64 16.54 7.84 8.95
C LYS A 64 17.81 7.73 8.11
N LYS A 65 17.71 7.07 6.96
CA LYS A 65 18.75 6.89 5.94
C LYS A 65 18.06 6.86 4.58
N GLY A 66 18.83 7.03 3.50
CA GLY A 66 18.31 6.81 2.15
C GLY A 66 17.70 5.40 2.04
N MET A 67 16.55 5.30 1.36
CA MET A 67 15.80 4.05 1.25
C MET A 67 15.12 3.88 -0.10
N LYS A 68 14.82 2.62 -0.43
CA LYS A 68 14.11 2.22 -1.65
C LYS A 68 12.71 1.79 -1.27
N LEU A 69 11.73 2.64 -1.50
CA LEU A 69 10.35 2.34 -1.15
C LEU A 69 9.71 1.45 -2.21
N ILE A 70 9.08 0.37 -1.75
CA ILE A 70 8.30 -0.54 -2.58
C ILE A 70 6.96 -0.78 -1.88
N ALA A 71 5.86 -0.65 -2.62
CA ALA A 71 4.55 -1.06 -2.15
C ALA A 71 4.21 -2.46 -2.68
N GLN A 72 3.65 -3.30 -1.83
CA GLN A 72 3.06 -4.58 -2.22
C GLN A 72 1.59 -4.61 -1.86
N ALA A 73 0.77 -5.16 -2.73
CA ALA A 73 -0.66 -5.37 -2.49
C ALA A 73 -1.00 -6.85 -2.71
N TYR A 74 -1.93 -7.39 -1.93
CA TYR A 74 -2.43 -8.75 -2.13
C TYR A 74 -3.92 -8.73 -2.44
N CYS A 75 -4.25 -9.26 -3.61
CA CYS A 75 -5.62 -9.55 -4.03
C CYS A 75 -5.95 -11.01 -3.67
N THR A 76 -7.13 -11.24 -3.09
CA THR A 76 -7.59 -12.59 -2.73
C THR A 76 -7.70 -13.57 -3.90
N LYS A 77 -7.85 -13.06 -5.14
CA LYS A 77 -7.93 -13.88 -6.37
C LYS A 77 -6.71 -13.80 -7.27
N HIS A 78 -5.97 -12.68 -7.23
CA HIS A 78 -4.89 -12.41 -8.18
C HIS A 78 -3.50 -12.39 -7.54
N GLY A 79 -3.40 -12.72 -6.24
CA GLY A 79 -2.13 -12.88 -5.56
C GLY A 79 -1.43 -11.55 -5.27
N LEU A 80 -0.10 -11.60 -5.24
CA LEU A 80 0.76 -10.48 -4.89
C LEU A 80 1.08 -9.60 -6.10
N TRP A 81 0.88 -8.29 -5.94
CA TRP A 81 1.30 -7.25 -6.87
C TRP A 81 2.34 -6.35 -6.20
N GLN A 82 3.26 -5.81 -6.99
CA GLN A 82 4.34 -4.96 -6.52
C GLN A 82 4.41 -3.68 -7.37
N SER A 83 4.68 -2.55 -6.72
CA SER A 83 4.94 -1.29 -7.40
C SER A 83 6.33 -1.26 -8.03
N GLU A 84 6.59 -0.23 -8.83
CA GLU A 84 7.95 0.21 -9.09
C GLU A 84 8.62 0.69 -7.80
N GLU A 85 9.95 0.68 -7.79
CA GLU A 85 10.76 1.17 -6.69
C GLU A 85 10.88 2.69 -6.75
N VAL A 86 10.77 3.35 -5.60
CA VAL A 86 10.96 4.80 -5.46
C VAL A 86 12.08 5.08 -4.47
N GLU A 87 13.15 5.73 -4.94
CA GLU A 87 14.25 6.14 -4.07
C GLU A 87 13.89 7.40 -3.26
N VAL A 88 14.16 7.36 -1.96
CA VAL A 88 14.01 8.50 -1.06
C VAL A 88 15.38 8.83 -0.46
N ALA A 89 15.86 10.03 -0.75
CA ALA A 89 17.03 10.62 -0.10
C ALA A 89 16.61 11.34 1.19
N VAL A 90 17.50 11.38 2.18
CA VAL A 90 17.32 12.05 3.48
C VAL A 90 18.37 13.12 3.65
#